data_AF-A0A433ZQ48-F1
#
_entry.id   AF-A0A433ZQ48-F1
#
_cell.length_a   1.000
_cell.length_b   1.000
_cell.length_c   1.000
_cell.angle_alpha   90.00
_cell.angle_beta   90.00
_cell.angle_gamma   90.00
#
_symmetry.space_group_name_H-M   'P 1'
#
loop_
_entity.id
_entity.type
_entity.pdbx_description
1 polymer ?
#
loop_
_entity_poly.entity_id
_entity_poly.type
_entity_poly.pdbx_seq_one_letter_code
_entity_poly.pdbx_strand_id
1 'polypeptide(L)'
;MKNPKLIVKPFAKNGQKNVIPENYETSMESNQATWDQGFGQITMLPVAAGGLPPKGQDFNGIFNQISENIVYLSQGGRFKFSAEYAEAIGGYPKGAILQSDDEKKEYLSLIDNNKVDFNTASDISASWKLVNTDDLLAQIASKQPKGDYATKTELNSGLAGKQPVGDYATKTEVGLKLDKNAVVQAVGTSTTEVMSQKAVTDLANTKQPTGT
;
A
#
# COMPACT_ATOMS: atom_id res chain seq x y z
N MET A 1 -18.96 5.15 -24.37
CA MET A 1 -18.27 5.13 -25.68
C MET A 1 -18.10 3.67 -26.11
N LYS A 2 -18.19 3.37 -27.40
CA LYS A 2 -17.91 2.02 -27.92
C LYS A 2 -16.41 1.87 -28.13
N ASN A 3 -15.84 0.73 -27.75
CA ASN A 3 -14.43 0.44 -28.04
C ASN A 3 -14.17 0.50 -29.55
N PRO A 4 -12.97 0.95 -29.96
CA PRO A 4 -12.57 0.86 -31.36
C PRO A 4 -12.54 -0.60 -31.82
N LYS A 5 -12.50 -0.82 -33.14
CA LYS A 5 -12.33 -2.17 -33.70
C LYS A 5 -10.95 -2.71 -33.29
N LEU A 6 -10.95 -3.72 -32.43
CA LEU A 6 -9.72 -4.35 -31.96
C LEU A 6 -9.11 -5.24 -33.05
N ILE A 7 -7.78 -5.24 -33.11
CA ILE A 7 -7.02 -6.19 -33.93
C ILE A 7 -7.07 -7.55 -33.23
N VAL A 8 -7.53 -8.58 -33.92
CA VAL A 8 -7.71 -9.93 -33.35
C VAL A 8 -6.50 -10.85 -33.54
N LYS A 9 -5.57 -10.47 -34.43
CA LYS A 9 -4.33 -11.22 -34.70
C LYS A 9 -3.26 -10.30 -35.28
N PRO A 10 -1.97 -10.56 -35.00
CA PRO A 10 -0.90 -9.80 -35.60
C PRO A 10 -0.92 -9.94 -37.13
N PHE A 11 -0.58 -8.87 -37.84
CA PHE A 11 -0.43 -8.86 -39.27
C PHE A 11 0.64 -9.87 -39.69
N ALA A 12 0.41 -10.62 -40.79
CA ALA A 12 1.33 -11.65 -41.25
C ALA A 12 1.79 -12.67 -40.15
N LYS A 13 0.97 -12.96 -39.13
CA LYS A 13 1.33 -13.92 -38.06
C LYS A 13 1.82 -15.26 -38.63
N ASN A 14 1.14 -15.75 -39.66
CA ASN A 14 1.49 -16.98 -40.39
C ASN A 14 2.05 -16.70 -41.80
N GLY A 15 2.25 -15.43 -42.17
CA GLY A 15 2.79 -15.03 -43.46
C GLY A 15 4.31 -15.01 -43.48
N GLN A 16 4.89 -14.97 -44.69
CA GLN A 16 6.33 -14.73 -44.87
C GLN A 16 6.70 -13.35 -44.33
N LYS A 17 7.70 -13.30 -43.46
CA LYS A 17 8.21 -12.07 -42.84
C LYS A 17 9.68 -12.23 -42.50
N ASN A 18 10.41 -11.12 -42.55
CA ASN A 18 11.78 -11.04 -42.06
C ASN A 18 11.78 -10.57 -40.60
N VAL A 19 12.79 -10.99 -39.85
CA VAL A 19 13.16 -10.30 -38.61
C VAL A 19 13.87 -9.02 -39.03
N ILE A 20 13.44 -7.89 -38.47
CA ILE A 20 14.00 -6.56 -38.79
C ILE A 20 15.17 -6.31 -37.84
N PRO A 21 16.42 -6.24 -38.33
CA PRO A 21 17.58 -5.95 -37.49
C PRO A 21 17.54 -4.52 -36.96
N GLU A 22 18.24 -4.29 -35.85
CA GLU A 22 18.39 -2.94 -35.29
C GLU A 22 19.16 -2.04 -36.26
N ASN A 23 20.36 -2.48 -36.65
CA ASN A 23 21.30 -1.71 -37.46
C ASN A 23 21.54 -2.37 -38.82
N TYR A 24 21.94 -1.57 -39.80
CA TYR A 24 22.35 -2.06 -41.12
C TYR A 24 23.79 -2.56 -41.11
N GLU A 25 24.02 -3.71 -41.74
CA GLU A 25 25.33 -4.31 -41.95
C GLU A 25 25.63 -4.43 -43.44
N THR A 26 26.88 -4.26 -43.86
CA THR A 26 27.25 -4.30 -45.29
C THR A 26 27.06 -5.67 -45.95
N SER A 27 26.92 -6.73 -45.15
CA SER A 27 26.58 -8.07 -45.60
C SER A 27 25.09 -8.27 -45.89
N MET A 28 24.24 -7.31 -45.50
CA MET A 28 22.80 -7.34 -45.75
C MET A 28 22.49 -6.93 -47.19
N GLU A 29 21.34 -7.37 -47.69
CA GLU A 29 20.84 -6.87 -48.96
C GLU A 29 20.49 -5.38 -48.84
N SER A 30 20.90 -4.60 -49.83
CA SER A 30 20.84 -3.12 -49.77
C SER A 30 19.43 -2.55 -49.65
N ASN A 31 18.40 -3.31 -50.06
CA ASN A 31 16.99 -2.91 -49.96
C ASN A 31 16.28 -3.48 -48.72
N GLN A 32 17.02 -4.04 -47.76
CA GLN A 32 16.47 -4.53 -46.51
C GLN A 32 16.24 -3.40 -45.50
N ALA A 33 15.13 -3.45 -44.79
CA ALA A 33 14.82 -2.49 -43.72
C ALA A 33 15.53 -2.81 -42.40
N THR A 34 15.82 -1.77 -41.63
CA THR A 34 16.29 -1.86 -40.22
C THR A 34 15.51 -0.90 -39.33
N TRP A 35 15.57 -1.08 -38.02
CA TRP A 35 14.91 -0.16 -37.09
C TRP A 35 15.58 1.22 -37.06
N ASP A 36 16.92 1.27 -37.11
CA ASP A 36 17.68 2.53 -37.08
C ASP A 36 17.49 3.36 -38.36
N GLN A 37 17.57 2.72 -39.53
CA GLN A 37 17.59 3.44 -40.81
C GLN A 37 16.27 3.38 -41.58
N GLY A 38 15.32 2.55 -41.16
CA GLY A 38 14.10 2.29 -41.93
C GLY A 38 14.42 1.64 -43.28
N PHE A 39 13.76 2.09 -44.34
CA PHE A 39 14.07 1.65 -45.70
C PHE A 39 15.21 2.50 -46.29
N GLY A 40 16.29 1.85 -46.74
CA GLY A 40 17.44 2.54 -47.31
C GLY A 40 17.13 3.32 -48.60
N GLN A 41 17.95 4.32 -48.92
CA GLN A 41 17.75 5.22 -50.07
C GLN A 41 17.63 4.48 -51.42
N ILE A 42 18.26 3.31 -51.56
CA ILE A 42 18.15 2.48 -52.78
C ILE A 42 16.68 2.11 -53.08
N THR A 43 15.81 2.11 -52.07
CA THR A 43 14.37 1.85 -52.19
C THR A 43 13.54 3.06 -52.60
N MET A 44 14.15 4.23 -52.63
CA MET A 44 13.52 5.50 -52.98
C MET A 44 13.95 6.00 -54.36
N LEU A 45 14.80 5.23 -55.07
CA LEU A 45 15.20 5.53 -56.43
C LEU A 45 14.27 4.85 -57.44
N PRO A 46 14.01 5.47 -58.61
CA PRO A 46 13.34 4.80 -59.70
C PRO A 46 14.10 3.53 -60.11
N VAL A 47 13.38 2.49 -60.51
CA VAL A 47 13.99 1.23 -61.01
C VAL A 47 14.91 1.50 -62.22
N ALA A 48 14.53 2.45 -63.08
CA ALA A 48 15.35 2.87 -64.22
C ALA A 48 16.69 3.51 -63.83
N ALA A 49 16.81 4.01 -62.59
CA ALA A 49 18.05 4.56 -62.02
C ALA A 49 18.79 3.55 -61.12
N GLY A 50 18.42 2.25 -61.18
CA GLY A 50 19.03 1.20 -60.37
C GLY A 50 18.42 1.03 -58.97
N GLY A 51 17.28 1.66 -58.68
CA GLY A 51 16.57 1.47 -57.43
C GLY A 51 15.99 0.06 -57.28
N LEU A 52 15.91 -0.43 -56.04
CA LEU A 52 15.35 -1.73 -55.68
C LEU A 52 14.11 -1.54 -54.81
N PRO A 53 12.97 -2.19 -55.08
CA PRO A 53 11.78 -2.00 -54.26
C PRO A 53 12.03 -2.46 -52.81
N PRO A 54 11.35 -1.86 -51.82
CA PRO A 54 11.35 -2.41 -50.47
C PRO A 54 10.75 -3.82 -50.45
N LYS A 55 11.24 -4.68 -49.55
CA LYS A 55 10.80 -6.08 -49.49
C LYS A 55 9.43 -6.19 -48.83
N GLY A 56 8.54 -6.98 -49.43
CA GLY A 56 7.26 -7.32 -48.82
C GLY A 56 7.41 -8.08 -47.50
N GLN A 57 8.45 -8.91 -47.36
CA GLN A 57 8.76 -9.58 -46.09
C GLN A 57 9.15 -8.59 -44.97
N ASP A 58 9.79 -7.46 -45.31
CA ASP A 58 10.17 -6.45 -44.33
C ASP A 58 8.94 -5.68 -43.86
N PHE A 59 8.05 -5.27 -44.78
CA PHE A 59 6.74 -4.72 -44.40
C PHE A 59 5.97 -5.67 -43.47
N ASN A 60 5.91 -6.96 -43.84
CA ASN A 60 5.24 -7.96 -43.01
C ASN A 60 5.90 -8.10 -41.64
N GLY A 61 7.23 -8.06 -41.55
CA GLY A 61 8.00 -8.11 -40.29
C GLY A 61 7.70 -6.91 -39.38
N ILE A 62 7.82 -5.70 -39.91
CA ILE A 62 7.55 -4.44 -39.20
C ILE A 62 6.10 -4.43 -38.68
N PHE A 63 5.13 -4.69 -39.56
CA PHE A 63 3.72 -4.68 -39.16
C PHE A 63 3.38 -5.83 -38.22
N ASN A 64 4.03 -6.99 -38.33
CA ASN A 64 3.86 -8.08 -37.38
C ASN A 64 4.29 -7.66 -35.97
N GLN A 65 5.50 -7.10 -35.82
CA GLN A 65 6.04 -6.68 -34.52
C GLN A 65 5.18 -5.59 -33.85
N ILE A 66 4.75 -4.58 -34.61
CA ILE A 66 3.90 -3.50 -34.09
C ILE A 66 2.52 -4.04 -33.70
N SER A 67 1.89 -4.83 -34.57
CA SER A 67 0.55 -5.37 -34.31
C SER A 67 0.53 -6.43 -33.20
N GLU A 68 1.63 -7.14 -32.96
CA GLU A 68 1.75 -8.06 -31.82
C GLU A 68 1.64 -7.34 -30.49
N ASN A 69 2.32 -6.20 -30.33
CA ASN A 69 2.18 -5.34 -29.16
C ASN A 69 0.74 -4.81 -29.00
N ILE A 70 0.10 -4.39 -30.10
CA ILE A 70 -1.29 -3.90 -30.06
C ILE A 70 -2.26 -5.01 -29.63
N VAL A 71 -2.11 -6.22 -30.17
CA VAL A 71 -2.95 -7.38 -29.80
C VAL A 71 -2.76 -7.72 -28.33
N TYR A 72 -1.51 -7.79 -27.88
CA TYR A 72 -1.17 -8.06 -26.48
C TYR A 72 -1.85 -7.07 -25.51
N LEU A 73 -1.69 -5.77 -25.76
CA LEU A 73 -2.34 -4.72 -24.96
C LEU A 73 -3.87 -4.77 -25.06
N SER A 74 -4.42 -5.05 -26.24
CA SER A 74 -5.87 -5.16 -26.46
C SER A 74 -6.49 -6.34 -25.71
N GLN A 75 -5.72 -7.38 -25.42
CA GLN A 75 -6.11 -8.52 -24.60
C GLN A 75 -5.97 -8.26 -23.09
N GLY A 76 -5.57 -7.05 -22.69
CA GLY A 76 -5.32 -6.69 -21.30
C GLY A 76 -3.89 -6.95 -20.84
N GLY A 77 -2.97 -7.29 -21.75
CA GLY A 77 -1.57 -7.54 -21.45
C GLY A 77 -0.90 -6.38 -20.71
N ARG A 78 0.03 -6.73 -19.83
CA ARG A 78 0.86 -5.82 -19.02
C ARG A 78 2.31 -6.27 -19.10
N PHE A 79 3.18 -5.41 -19.61
CA PHE A 79 4.58 -5.75 -19.79
C PHE A 79 5.23 -6.07 -18.43
N LYS A 80 6.02 -7.14 -18.42
CA LYS A 80 6.82 -7.58 -17.27
C LYS A 80 8.21 -6.95 -17.35
N PHE A 81 8.96 -7.00 -16.26
CA PHE A 81 10.37 -6.61 -16.29
C PHE A 81 11.13 -7.54 -17.25
N SER A 82 11.94 -6.97 -18.14
CA SER A 82 12.93 -7.68 -18.95
C SER A 82 14.28 -7.02 -18.75
N ALA A 83 15.25 -7.83 -18.32
CA ALA A 83 16.63 -7.39 -18.12
C ALA A 83 17.29 -7.02 -19.45
N GLU A 84 17.03 -7.80 -20.50
CA GLU A 84 17.55 -7.57 -21.84
C GLU A 84 17.04 -6.26 -22.41
N TYR A 85 15.74 -5.99 -22.28
CA TYR A 85 15.15 -4.73 -22.73
C TYR A 85 15.66 -3.56 -21.90
N ALA A 86 15.71 -3.69 -20.57
CA ALA A 86 16.26 -2.66 -19.69
C ALA A 86 17.71 -2.33 -20.05
N GLU A 87 18.53 -3.32 -20.40
CA GLU A 87 19.90 -3.06 -20.86
C GLU A 87 19.91 -2.30 -22.19
N ALA A 88 19.10 -2.74 -23.16
CA ALA A 88 19.02 -2.14 -24.49
C ALA A 88 18.57 -0.68 -24.48
N ILE A 89 17.63 -0.30 -23.61
CA ILE A 89 17.11 1.08 -23.53
C ILE A 89 17.79 1.95 -22.47
N GLY A 90 18.82 1.44 -21.78
CA GLY A 90 19.47 2.16 -20.68
C GLY A 90 18.70 2.14 -19.35
N GLY A 91 17.62 1.36 -19.27
CA GLY A 91 16.78 1.11 -18.10
C GLY A 91 15.38 1.70 -18.25
N TYR A 92 14.42 1.18 -17.50
CA TYR A 92 13.06 1.71 -17.54
C TYR A 92 13.01 3.14 -16.99
N PRO A 93 12.31 4.08 -17.65
CA PRO A 93 12.23 5.47 -17.19
C PRO A 93 11.38 5.58 -15.93
N LYS A 94 11.51 6.71 -15.23
CA LYS A 94 10.64 7.04 -14.10
C LYS A 94 9.18 7.09 -14.55
N GLY A 95 8.29 6.47 -13.78
CA GLY A 95 6.86 6.41 -14.09
C GLY A 95 6.45 5.23 -14.97
N ALA A 96 7.38 4.42 -15.48
CA ALA A 96 7.04 3.16 -16.14
C ALA A 96 6.27 2.23 -15.17
N ILE A 97 5.22 1.57 -15.65
CA ILE A 97 4.44 0.59 -14.86
C ILE A 97 4.61 -0.78 -15.49
N LEU A 98 5.09 -1.74 -14.70
CA LEU A 98 5.32 -3.12 -15.12
C LEU A 98 4.64 -4.11 -14.16
N GLN A 99 4.31 -5.29 -14.67
CA GLN A 99 3.66 -6.37 -13.92
C GLN A 99 4.70 -7.37 -13.38
N SER A 100 4.41 -7.97 -12.22
CA SER A 100 5.14 -9.12 -11.69
C SER A 100 4.98 -10.38 -12.54
N ASP A 101 5.94 -11.29 -12.43
CA ASP A 101 5.94 -12.55 -13.20
C ASP A 101 4.74 -13.44 -12.87
N ASP A 102 4.31 -13.42 -11.61
CA ASP A 102 3.12 -14.11 -11.10
C ASP A 102 1.80 -13.39 -11.41
N GLU A 103 1.86 -12.23 -12.06
CA GLU A 103 0.74 -11.42 -12.54
C GLU A 103 -0.13 -10.79 -11.43
N LYS A 104 0.33 -10.87 -10.18
CA LYS A 104 -0.43 -10.42 -9.00
C LYS A 104 -0.21 -8.96 -8.62
N LYS A 105 0.89 -8.36 -9.07
CA LYS A 105 1.32 -7.02 -8.66
C LYS A 105 1.71 -6.18 -9.86
N GLU A 106 1.51 -4.88 -9.75
CA GLU A 106 2.07 -3.88 -10.68
C GLU A 106 2.93 -2.89 -9.89
N TYR A 107 4.07 -2.54 -10.47
CA TYR A 107 5.05 -1.65 -9.88
C TYR A 107 5.32 -0.45 -10.78
N LEU A 108 5.33 0.75 -10.19
CA LEU A 108 5.73 1.99 -10.84
C LEU A 108 7.19 2.31 -10.53
N SER A 109 8.00 2.53 -11.58
CA SER A 109 9.39 2.94 -11.46
C SER A 109 9.51 4.33 -10.83
N LEU A 110 10.39 4.46 -9.83
CA LEU A 110 10.64 5.71 -9.08
C LEU A 110 11.84 6.50 -9.59
N ILE A 111 12.71 5.85 -10.37
CA ILE A 111 13.97 6.40 -10.89
C ILE A 111 14.04 6.25 -12.40
N ASP A 112 14.81 7.11 -13.05
CA ASP A 112 15.20 6.91 -14.44
C ASP A 112 16.26 5.80 -14.55
N ASN A 113 16.39 5.23 -15.75
CA ASN A 113 17.37 4.19 -16.04
C ASN A 113 17.26 2.99 -15.08
N ASN A 114 16.04 2.63 -14.68
CA ASN A 114 15.79 1.58 -13.71
C ASN A 114 16.05 0.19 -14.30
N LYS A 115 17.09 -0.46 -13.80
CA LYS A 115 17.48 -1.83 -14.16
C LYS A 115 17.26 -2.84 -13.03
N VAL A 116 16.62 -2.43 -11.93
CA VAL A 116 16.37 -3.31 -10.78
C VAL A 116 15.19 -4.23 -11.11
N ASP A 117 15.44 -5.52 -11.16
CA ASP A 117 14.38 -6.52 -11.33
C ASP A 117 13.63 -6.73 -10.00
N PHE A 118 12.38 -6.29 -9.94
CA PHE A 118 11.56 -6.44 -8.73
C PHE A 118 11.09 -7.87 -8.45
N ASN A 119 11.23 -8.79 -9.40
CA ASN A 119 10.88 -10.19 -9.19
C ASN A 119 11.96 -10.94 -8.40
N THR A 120 13.20 -10.43 -8.41
CA THR A 120 14.36 -11.13 -7.83
C THR A 120 15.10 -10.31 -6.77
N ALA A 121 15.05 -8.98 -6.81
CA ALA A 121 15.69 -8.12 -5.81
C ALA A 121 15.04 -8.25 -4.42
N SER A 122 15.86 -8.23 -3.37
CA SER A 122 15.40 -8.34 -1.98
C SER A 122 14.78 -7.06 -1.43
N ASP A 123 15.25 -5.90 -1.90
CA ASP A 123 14.67 -4.59 -1.60
C ASP A 123 14.54 -3.79 -2.89
N ILE A 124 13.31 -3.32 -3.14
CA ILE A 124 12.94 -2.57 -4.33
C ILE A 124 12.45 -1.16 -3.97
N SER A 125 12.40 -0.80 -2.69
CA SER A 125 11.70 0.39 -2.19
C SER A 125 12.25 1.73 -2.72
N ALA A 126 13.54 1.77 -3.09
CA ALA A 126 14.16 2.95 -3.71
C ALA A 126 13.87 3.05 -5.22
N SER A 127 13.56 1.93 -5.88
CA SER A 127 13.45 1.84 -7.34
C SER A 127 12.01 1.67 -7.82
N TRP A 128 11.14 1.07 -7.01
CA TRP A 128 9.80 0.64 -7.38
C TRP A 128 8.79 0.93 -6.28
N LYS A 129 7.60 1.34 -6.69
CA LYS A 129 6.43 1.49 -5.84
C LYS A 129 5.33 0.54 -6.26
N LEU A 130 4.81 -0.27 -5.34
CA LEU A 130 3.61 -1.07 -5.57
C LEU A 130 2.41 -0.16 -5.86
N VAL A 131 1.74 -0.36 -6.99
CA VAL A 131 0.55 0.42 -7.39
C VAL A 131 -0.71 -0.43 -7.53
N ASN A 132 -0.56 -1.75 -7.67
CA ASN A 132 -1.69 -2.67 -7.74
C ASN A 132 -1.31 -4.02 -7.10
N THR A 133 -2.24 -4.67 -6.42
CA THR A 133 -2.06 -6.00 -5.80
C THR A 133 -3.40 -6.70 -5.62
N ASP A 134 -3.44 -8.01 -5.87
CA ASP A 134 -4.57 -8.89 -5.57
C ASP A 134 -4.77 -9.16 -4.06
N ASP A 135 -3.77 -8.83 -3.24
CA ASP A 135 -3.72 -9.15 -1.80
C ASP A 135 -4.10 -7.98 -0.89
N LEU A 136 -4.73 -6.93 -1.44
CA LEU A 136 -5.05 -5.72 -0.66
C LEU A 136 -5.88 -6.05 0.59
N LEU A 137 -6.82 -7.00 0.48
CA LEU A 137 -7.67 -7.40 1.59
C LEU A 137 -6.89 -8.02 2.75
N ALA A 138 -5.94 -8.92 2.46
CA ALA A 138 -5.13 -9.54 3.53
C ALA A 138 -4.15 -8.54 4.14
N GLN A 139 -3.57 -7.65 3.33
CA GLN A 139 -2.73 -6.57 3.83
C GLN A 139 -3.49 -5.67 4.81
N ILE A 140 -4.73 -5.28 4.50
CA ILE A 140 -5.56 -4.48 5.42
C ILE A 140 -5.88 -5.26 6.70
N ALA A 141 -6.26 -6.54 6.57
CA ALA A 141 -6.55 -7.40 7.71
C ALA A 141 -5.34 -7.55 8.66
N SER A 142 -4.11 -7.53 8.13
CA SER A 142 -2.88 -7.57 8.94
C SER A 142 -2.58 -6.26 9.69
N LYS A 143 -3.11 -5.13 9.22
CA LYS A 143 -2.89 -3.80 9.82
C LYS A 143 -3.91 -3.47 10.91
N GLN A 144 -5.10 -4.07 10.87
CA GLN A 144 -6.04 -4.01 11.98
C GLN A 144 -5.61 -5.05 13.02
N PRO A 145 -5.29 -4.67 14.28
CA PRO A 145 -5.07 -5.67 15.31
C PRO A 145 -6.33 -6.55 15.39
N LYS A 146 -6.12 -7.87 15.32
CA LYS A 146 -7.22 -8.82 15.45
C LYS A 146 -7.77 -8.71 16.87
N GLY A 147 -8.91 -8.04 17.04
CA GLY A 147 -9.51 -7.83 18.35
C GLY A 147 -11.01 -7.59 18.23
N ASP A 148 -11.74 -8.04 19.24
CA ASP A 148 -13.15 -7.71 19.41
C ASP A 148 -13.23 -6.26 19.92
N TYR A 149 -13.29 -5.33 18.98
CA TYR A 149 -13.48 -3.92 19.30
C TYR A 149 -14.92 -3.68 19.69
N ALA A 150 -15.14 -3.30 20.96
CA ALA A 150 -16.46 -2.89 21.41
C ALA A 150 -16.94 -1.70 20.57
N THR A 151 -18.07 -1.88 19.91
CA THR A 151 -18.82 -0.81 19.25
C THR A 151 -19.20 0.26 20.28
N LYS A 152 -19.51 1.48 19.80
CA LYS A 152 -20.04 2.53 20.68
C LYS A 152 -21.26 2.07 21.48
N THR A 153 -22.07 1.19 20.90
CA THR A 153 -23.24 0.58 21.55
C THR A 153 -22.86 -0.39 22.66
N GLU A 154 -21.88 -1.26 22.43
CA GLU A 154 -21.39 -2.21 23.44
C GLU A 154 -20.69 -1.50 24.58
N LEU A 155 -19.93 -0.43 24.30
CA LEU A 155 -19.34 0.43 25.34
C LEU A 155 -20.42 1.10 26.18
N ASN A 156 -21.41 1.72 25.55
CA ASN A 156 -22.51 2.37 26.26
C ASN A 156 -23.27 1.37 27.15
N SER A 157 -23.59 0.19 26.60
CA SER A 157 -24.32 -0.85 27.33
C SER A 157 -23.49 -1.46 28.46
N GLY A 158 -22.19 -1.69 28.20
CA GLY A 158 -21.26 -2.28 29.17
C GLY A 158 -20.94 -1.35 30.33
N LEU A 159 -20.87 -0.04 30.11
CA LEU A 159 -20.63 0.95 31.18
C LEU A 159 -21.91 1.30 31.96
N ALA A 160 -23.07 1.31 31.29
CA ALA A 160 -24.33 1.75 31.88
C ALA A 160 -24.73 0.99 33.16
N GLY A 161 -24.27 -0.26 33.34
CA GLY A 161 -24.54 -1.07 34.53
C GLY A 161 -23.38 -1.26 35.50
N LYS A 162 -22.18 -0.71 35.21
CA LYS A 162 -20.97 -0.93 36.02
C LYS A 162 -20.75 0.14 37.09
N GLN A 163 -21.38 1.29 36.94
CA GLN A 163 -21.57 2.23 38.04
C GLN A 163 -22.98 2.00 38.59
N PRO A 164 -23.14 1.55 39.85
CA PRO A 164 -24.48 1.48 40.42
C PRO A 164 -25.07 2.89 40.40
N VAL A 165 -26.33 3.00 40.00
CA VAL A 165 -27.02 4.30 39.99
C VAL A 165 -27.26 4.67 41.45
N GLY A 166 -26.66 5.75 41.93
CA GLY A 166 -26.81 6.18 43.31
C GLY A 166 -26.21 7.54 43.60
N ASP A 167 -26.77 8.20 44.60
CA ASP A 167 -26.26 9.46 45.16
C ASP A 167 -25.04 9.17 46.03
N TYR A 168 -23.88 9.01 45.38
CA TYR A 168 -22.62 8.88 46.08
C TYR A 168 -22.19 10.23 46.64
N ALA A 169 -22.03 10.31 47.96
CA ALA A 169 -21.41 11.46 48.57
C ALA A 169 -19.98 11.62 48.02
N THR A 170 -19.70 12.74 47.38
CA THR A 170 -18.36 13.18 47.00
C THR A 170 -17.46 13.28 48.23
N LYS A 171 -16.14 13.28 48.05
CA LYS A 171 -15.19 13.53 49.16
C LYS A 171 -15.54 14.81 49.93
N THR A 172 -16.05 15.82 49.22
CA THR A 172 -16.53 17.08 49.80
C THR A 172 -17.76 16.86 50.68
N GLU A 173 -18.78 16.15 50.18
CA GLU A 173 -20.01 15.88 50.95
C GLU A 173 -19.76 14.97 52.16
N VAL A 174 -18.87 13.97 52.05
CA VAL A 174 -18.43 13.15 53.19
C VAL A 174 -17.73 14.02 54.24
N GLY A 175 -16.92 14.98 53.81
CA GLY A 175 -16.26 15.95 54.69
C GLY A 175 -17.24 16.86 55.44
N LEU A 176 -18.42 17.13 54.87
CA LEU A 176 -19.46 17.96 55.49
C LEU A 176 -20.37 17.18 56.45
N LYS A 177 -20.47 15.85 56.33
CA LYS A 177 -21.32 15.00 57.19
C LYS A 177 -20.80 14.82 58.62
N LEU A 178 -19.52 15.14 58.86
CA LEU A 178 -18.88 15.12 60.17
C LEU A 178 -18.06 16.40 60.33
N ASP A 179 -18.57 17.37 61.09
CA ASP A 179 -17.76 18.53 61.46
C ASP A 179 -16.68 18.08 62.44
N LYS A 180 -15.47 17.85 61.91
CA LYS A 180 -14.32 17.39 62.70
C LYS A 180 -13.86 18.42 63.72
N ASN A 181 -14.19 19.70 63.51
CA ASN A 181 -13.85 20.77 64.45
C ASN A 181 -14.79 20.76 65.66
N ALA A 182 -16.02 20.27 65.49
CA ALA A 182 -17.00 20.14 66.58
C ALA A 182 -16.79 18.89 67.46
N VAL A 183 -15.80 18.02 67.14
CA VAL A 183 -15.50 16.80 67.92
C VAL A 183 -14.17 16.95 68.65
N VAL A 184 -14.23 17.17 69.97
CA VAL A 184 -13.03 17.44 70.79
C VAL A 184 -12.44 16.14 71.33
N GLN A 185 -11.13 15.96 71.16
CA GLN A 185 -10.38 14.80 71.69
C GLN A 185 -9.92 15.02 73.15
N ALA A 186 -10.80 15.56 73.99
CA ALA A 186 -10.54 15.84 75.40
C ALA A 186 -11.76 15.47 76.25
N VAL A 187 -11.62 15.60 77.57
CA VAL A 187 -12.69 15.49 78.56
C VAL A 187 -13.00 16.88 79.11
N GLY A 188 -14.26 17.19 79.46
CA GLY A 188 -14.61 18.53 79.93
C GLY A 188 -16.10 18.86 79.90
N THR A 189 -16.41 20.13 80.12
CA THR A 189 -17.77 20.69 80.33
C THR A 189 -18.29 21.48 79.12
N SER A 190 -17.77 21.22 77.91
CA SER A 190 -18.21 21.94 76.70
C SER A 190 -19.71 21.78 76.50
N THR A 191 -20.38 22.88 76.14
CA THR A 191 -21.83 22.92 75.88
C THR A 191 -22.15 23.10 74.39
N THR A 192 -21.12 23.32 73.56
CA THR A 192 -21.24 23.65 72.14
C THR A 192 -20.56 22.64 71.21
N GLU A 193 -19.69 21.79 71.75
CA GLU A 193 -18.94 20.78 70.99
C GLU A 193 -19.15 19.39 71.62
N VAL A 194 -19.09 18.35 70.79
CA VAL A 194 -19.26 16.96 71.26
C VAL A 194 -17.91 16.37 71.66
N MET A 195 -17.88 15.73 72.84
CA MET A 195 -16.66 15.09 73.34
C MET A 195 -16.46 13.73 72.69
N SER A 196 -15.22 13.38 72.33
CA SER A 196 -14.94 12.09 71.73
C SER A 196 -15.13 10.95 72.75
N GLN A 197 -15.83 9.89 72.34
CA GLN A 197 -16.04 8.72 73.19
C GLN A 197 -14.71 8.13 73.67
N LYS A 198 -13.67 8.16 72.81
CA LYS A 198 -12.33 7.68 73.17
C LYS A 198 -11.76 8.42 74.38
N ALA A 199 -11.77 9.75 74.38
CA ALA A 199 -11.19 10.53 75.47
C ALA A 199 -11.92 10.31 76.80
N VAL A 200 -13.25 10.19 76.76
CA VAL A 200 -14.07 9.89 77.96
C VAL A 200 -13.80 8.48 78.48
N THR A 201 -13.75 7.48 77.60
CA THR A 201 -13.45 6.09 77.96
C THR A 201 -12.05 5.96 78.57
N ASP A 202 -11.05 6.61 77.99
CA ASP A 202 -9.67 6.60 78.51
C ASP A 202 -9.62 7.17 79.94
N LEU A 203 -10.32 8.28 80.21
CA LEU A 203 -10.42 8.83 81.57
C LEU A 203 -11.17 7.89 82.52
N ALA A 204 -12.30 7.33 82.08
CA ALA A 204 -13.08 6.42 82.91
C ALA A 204 -12.26 5.20 83.35
N ASN A 205 -11.45 4.64 82.44
CA ASN A 205 -10.58 3.51 82.70
C ASN A 205 -9.49 3.82 83.72
N THR A 206 -8.97 5.05 83.77
CA THR A 206 -7.99 5.45 84.81
C THR A 206 -8.61 5.61 86.20
N LYS A 207 -9.94 5.70 86.28
CA LYS A 207 -10.69 5.83 87.54
C LYS A 207 -11.37 4.53 87.99
N GLN A 208 -11.27 3.45 87.20
CA GLN A 208 -11.70 2.14 87.68
C GLN A 208 -10.71 1.65 88.74
N PRO A 209 -11.17 1.30 89.96
CA PRO A 209 -10.29 0.68 90.94
C PRO A 209 -9.81 -0.66 90.38
N THR A 210 -8.50 -0.89 90.39
CA THR A 210 -7.93 -2.20 90.05
C THR A 210 -8.46 -3.20 91.08
N GLY A 211 -9.35 -4.09 90.66
CA GLY A 211 -9.86 -5.16 91.51
C GLY A 211 -8.69 -5.91 92.16
N THR A 212 -8.84 -6.20 93.45
CA THR A 212 -8.01 -7.17 94.18
C THR A 212 -8.50 -8.58 93.87
#